data_AF-A0AAU7E6J6-F1
#
_entry.id   AF-A0AAU7E6J6-F1
#
_cell.length_a   1.000
_cell.length_b   1.000
_cell.length_c   1.000
_cell.angle_alpha   90.00
_cell.angle_beta   90.00
_cell.angle_gamma   90.00
#
_symmetry.space_group_name_H-M   'P 1'
#
loop_
_entity.id
_entity.type
_entity.pdbx_description
1 polymer ?
#
loop_
_entity_poly.entity_id
_entity_poly.type
_entity_poly.pdbx_seq_one_letter_code
_entity_poly.pdbx_strand_id
1 'polypeptide(L)'
;MRYYATIYIHPMDWNIPHAFLGLTKDKSPDELDKIDFQWYKQIYPSILDNDFKDEGFFGFAPVESTPSHWGKVYENNQHIPKWDNNFQQYTYTDERPPSTFWQQNRCVLEISQEQYETLLDFIKKDVEKTIKRTSSLKQNDSYLKNIETLKENLYYNSTPININTSGEKILPPIHNCVTWVIQKLSDIEIELVNIDEWNPDFPMVDDLKENFDLIKSLHSIFLKFQNIDDNLQSVKGAKAFKNWARMLINNSLMQEIYLDEYKKQYNSENLSPEQEEVLYALWNITRVYKILDILLSRLITKSGTKNLKGTFELIYFDRKDKQIKLLKADNDYEAIIIQDLDLSKKYNNFSVSKFYPFIFIPKDEMLSRTLYHKYDYGNISQEYQKDRNEFYFNVLAGEKSDKYWSSSYHKMTKSLRKVYVS
;
A
#
# COMPACT_ATOMS: atom_id res chain seq x y z
N MET A 1 -2.88 -20.82 7.46
CA MET A 1 -3.98 -20.35 6.60
C MET A 1 -3.45 -19.18 5.79
N ARG A 2 -3.84 -19.05 4.53
CA ARG A 2 -3.58 -17.86 3.71
C ARG A 2 -4.89 -17.10 3.54
N TYR A 3 -4.83 -15.78 3.47
CA TYR A 3 -6.01 -14.93 3.41
C TYR A 3 -5.90 -14.01 2.20
N TYR A 4 -6.99 -13.82 1.48
CA TYR A 4 -6.98 -13.07 0.23
C TYR A 4 -8.09 -12.02 0.22
N ALA A 5 -7.71 -10.78 -0.10
CA ALA A 5 -8.63 -9.74 -0.52
C ALA A 5 -8.46 -9.53 -2.03
N THR A 6 -9.56 -9.63 -2.78
CA THR A 6 -9.55 -9.50 -4.23
C THR A 6 -10.44 -8.37 -4.68
N ILE A 7 -9.88 -7.44 -5.46
CA ILE A 7 -10.66 -6.43 -6.17
C ILE A 7 -11.19 -7.08 -7.45
N TYR A 8 -12.48 -6.98 -7.71
CA TYR A 8 -13.10 -7.33 -8.99
C TYR A 8 -13.58 -6.07 -9.69
N ILE A 9 -13.29 -5.96 -10.98
CA ILE A 9 -13.85 -4.96 -11.87
C ILE A 9 -14.85 -5.65 -12.78
N HIS A 10 -16.08 -5.18 -12.75
CA HIS A 10 -17.08 -5.61 -13.69
C HIS A 10 -17.03 -4.70 -14.94
N PRO A 11 -16.54 -5.18 -16.10
CA PRO A 11 -16.47 -4.37 -17.31
C PRO A 11 -17.90 -4.04 -17.77
N MET A 12 -18.23 -2.76 -17.85
CA MET A 12 -19.58 -2.27 -18.07
C MET A 12 -19.65 -1.35 -19.29
N ASP A 13 -20.65 -1.59 -20.16
CA ASP A 13 -21.17 -0.66 -21.18
C ASP A 13 -22.35 0.19 -20.61
N TRP A 14 -22.31 0.52 -19.32
CA TRP A 14 -23.28 1.30 -18.50
C TRP A 14 -24.18 0.45 -17.59
N ASN A 15 -23.77 0.26 -16.31
CA ASN A 15 -24.61 0.09 -15.10
C ASN A 15 -23.73 -0.15 -13.84
N ILE A 16 -23.88 0.68 -12.81
CA ILE A 16 -23.14 0.59 -11.54
C ILE A 16 -23.63 -0.62 -10.71
N PRO A 17 -22.81 -1.30 -9.87
CA PRO A 17 -21.42 -1.01 -9.50
C PRO A 17 -20.38 -1.79 -10.30
N HIS A 18 -19.28 -1.09 -10.61
CA HIS A 18 -18.18 -1.51 -11.47
C HIS A 18 -16.98 -2.08 -10.70
N ALA A 19 -16.92 -1.94 -9.37
CA ALA A 19 -15.91 -2.56 -8.53
C ALA A 19 -16.48 -3.14 -7.23
N PHE A 20 -15.92 -4.24 -6.76
CA PHE A 20 -16.30 -4.89 -5.50
C PHE A 20 -15.16 -5.74 -4.92
N LEU A 21 -15.29 -6.12 -3.66
CA LEU A 21 -14.33 -6.99 -2.96
C LEU A 21 -14.83 -8.43 -2.91
N GLY A 22 -13.93 -9.38 -3.08
CA GLY A 22 -14.12 -10.77 -2.69
C GLY A 22 -13.09 -11.19 -1.66
N LEU A 23 -13.53 -11.91 -0.63
CA LEU A 23 -12.68 -12.42 0.45
C LEU A 23 -12.66 -13.96 0.39
N THR A 24 -11.46 -14.54 0.31
CA THR A 24 -11.26 -16.01 0.33
C THR A 24 -10.15 -16.40 1.30
N LYS A 25 -10.19 -17.64 1.77
CA LYS A 25 -9.21 -18.23 2.69
C LYS A 25 -8.63 -19.52 2.08
N ASP A 26 -7.40 -19.85 2.46
CA ASP A 26 -6.59 -21.00 2.05
C ASP A 26 -6.19 -21.08 0.57
N LYS A 27 -7.11 -20.77 -0.34
CA LYS A 27 -6.91 -20.73 -1.78
C LYS A 27 -7.21 -19.34 -2.33
N SER A 28 -6.32 -18.87 -3.19
CA SER A 28 -6.57 -17.68 -3.98
C SER A 28 -7.61 -17.95 -5.07
N PRO A 29 -8.28 -16.93 -5.61
CA PRO A 29 -9.13 -17.08 -6.80
C PRO A 29 -8.41 -17.75 -7.98
N ASP A 30 -7.11 -17.51 -8.16
CA ASP A 30 -6.30 -18.16 -9.21
C ASP A 30 -6.10 -19.66 -8.97
N GLU A 31 -6.04 -20.08 -7.70
CA GLU A 31 -6.00 -21.50 -7.34
C GLU A 31 -7.39 -22.15 -7.48
N LEU A 32 -8.46 -21.43 -7.13
CA LEU A 32 -9.85 -21.91 -7.26
C LEU A 32 -10.25 -22.14 -8.72
N ASP A 33 -9.84 -21.26 -9.64
CA ASP A 33 -10.12 -21.40 -11.08
C ASP A 33 -9.55 -22.69 -11.67
N LYS A 34 -8.45 -23.22 -11.12
CA LYS A 34 -7.81 -24.46 -11.61
C LYS A 34 -8.56 -25.74 -11.21
N ILE A 35 -9.47 -25.64 -10.25
CA ILE A 35 -10.16 -26.80 -9.66
C ILE A 35 -11.54 -27.01 -10.33
N ASP A 36 -11.84 -26.25 -11.40
CA ASP A 36 -13.10 -26.28 -12.17
C ASP A 36 -14.36 -26.22 -11.29
N PHE A 37 -14.23 -25.50 -10.18
CA PHE A 37 -15.33 -25.15 -9.31
C PHE A 37 -15.73 -23.73 -9.68
N GLN A 38 -16.98 -23.53 -10.13
CA GLN A 38 -17.54 -22.19 -10.33
C GLN A 38 -17.78 -21.53 -8.97
N TRP A 39 -16.69 -21.29 -8.23
CA TRP A 39 -16.66 -20.85 -6.85
C TRP A 39 -17.41 -19.53 -6.65
N TYR A 40 -17.37 -18.66 -7.66
CA TYR A 40 -18.12 -17.40 -7.71
C TYR A 40 -19.63 -17.56 -7.96
N LYS A 41 -20.18 -18.77 -8.08
CA LYS A 41 -21.64 -19.01 -8.14
C LYS A 41 -22.25 -19.40 -6.81
N GLN A 42 -21.42 -19.66 -5.81
CA GLN A 42 -21.88 -19.98 -4.47
C GLN A 42 -22.59 -18.76 -3.88
N ILE A 43 -23.74 -18.98 -3.24
CA ILE A 43 -24.37 -18.00 -2.35
C ILE A 43 -23.80 -18.20 -0.95
N TYR A 44 -23.26 -17.13 -0.39
CA TYR A 44 -22.71 -17.10 0.95
C TYR A 44 -23.80 -16.66 1.94
N PRO A 45 -23.83 -17.21 3.18
CA PRO A 45 -24.65 -16.68 4.27
C PRO A 45 -24.33 -15.20 4.52
N SER A 46 -25.25 -14.46 5.17
CA SER A 46 -24.95 -13.06 5.51
C SER A 46 -23.76 -12.99 6.46
N ILE A 47 -22.91 -11.98 6.33
CA ILE A 47 -21.83 -11.63 7.26
C ILE A 47 -22.33 -11.39 8.70
N LEU A 48 -23.63 -11.20 8.88
CA LEU A 48 -24.28 -11.04 10.17
C LEU A 48 -24.78 -12.36 10.77
N ASP A 49 -24.84 -13.43 9.97
CA ASP A 49 -25.33 -14.73 10.39
C ASP A 49 -24.24 -15.54 11.10
N ASN A 50 -24.65 -16.42 12.02
CA ASN A 50 -23.73 -17.26 12.79
C ASN A 50 -23.07 -18.38 11.96
N ASP A 51 -23.61 -18.70 10.78
CA ASP A 51 -23.09 -19.72 9.87
C ASP A 51 -22.17 -19.15 8.78
N PHE A 52 -21.93 -17.84 8.79
CA PHE A 52 -20.96 -17.18 7.94
C PHE A 52 -19.54 -17.72 8.18
N LYS A 53 -18.85 -18.06 7.10
CA LYS A 53 -17.54 -18.74 7.13
C LYS A 53 -16.36 -17.80 6.84
N ASP A 54 -16.55 -16.51 7.06
CA ASP A 54 -15.63 -15.41 6.78
C ASP A 54 -15.32 -15.16 5.29
N GLU A 55 -15.96 -15.86 4.35
CA GLU A 55 -15.75 -15.69 2.92
C GLU A 55 -16.99 -15.10 2.25
N GLY A 56 -16.82 -14.30 1.21
CA GLY A 56 -17.93 -13.73 0.47
C GLY A 56 -17.53 -12.58 -0.44
N PHE A 57 -18.52 -11.95 -1.07
CA PHE A 57 -18.32 -10.80 -1.94
C PHE A 57 -19.18 -9.61 -1.52
N PHE A 58 -18.57 -8.43 -1.53
CA PHE A 58 -19.15 -7.22 -0.97
C PHE A 58 -18.95 -6.06 -1.93
N GLY A 59 -20.03 -5.39 -2.30
CA GLY A 59 -20.01 -4.22 -3.18
C GLY A 59 -20.83 -3.08 -2.63
N PHE A 60 -20.56 -1.87 -3.10
CA PHE A 60 -21.29 -0.67 -2.67
C PHE A 60 -22.00 -0.03 -3.86
N ALA A 61 -23.28 0.29 -3.72
CA ALA A 61 -24.10 0.87 -4.79
C ALA A 61 -25.28 1.65 -4.18
N PRO A 62 -26.02 2.47 -4.94
CA PRO A 62 -27.22 3.13 -4.44
C PRO A 62 -28.35 2.11 -4.15
N VAL A 63 -29.32 2.46 -3.30
CA VAL A 63 -30.48 1.59 -2.98
C VAL A 63 -31.54 1.49 -4.08
N GLU A 64 -31.42 2.30 -5.12
CA GLU A 64 -32.05 2.12 -6.42
C GLU A 64 -30.99 2.50 -7.46
N SER A 65 -31.06 2.04 -8.71
CA SER A 65 -30.17 2.52 -9.79
C SER A 65 -30.39 4.00 -10.15
N THR A 66 -30.93 4.79 -9.23
CA THR A 66 -30.98 6.25 -9.27
C THR A 66 -29.58 6.80 -9.06
N PRO A 67 -29.17 7.80 -9.85
CA PRO A 67 -27.79 8.27 -9.81
C PRO A 67 -27.34 8.78 -8.43
N SER A 68 -28.18 9.44 -7.64
CA SER A 68 -27.75 10.06 -6.37
C SER A 68 -28.71 9.75 -5.24
N HIS A 69 -28.28 8.85 -4.35
CA HIS A 69 -29.15 8.29 -3.34
C HIS A 69 -28.36 7.71 -2.16
N TRP A 70 -29.04 7.31 -1.10
CA TRP A 70 -28.43 6.51 -0.05
C TRP A 70 -27.73 5.27 -0.63
N GLY A 71 -26.46 5.08 -0.29
CA GLY A 71 -25.72 3.88 -0.67
C GLY A 71 -26.10 2.68 0.19
N LYS A 72 -25.79 1.48 -0.30
CA LYS A 72 -25.93 0.22 0.42
C LYS A 72 -24.74 -0.67 0.12
N VAL A 73 -24.24 -1.33 1.17
CA VAL A 73 -23.30 -2.43 1.01
C VAL A 73 -24.11 -3.69 0.74
N TYR A 74 -23.92 -4.23 -0.46
CA TYR A 74 -24.51 -5.46 -0.92
C TYR A 74 -23.55 -6.62 -0.65
N GLU A 75 -24.07 -7.62 0.02
CA GLU A 75 -23.45 -8.94 0.12
C GLU A 75 -23.69 -9.72 -1.18
N ASN A 76 -23.05 -10.87 -1.36
CA ASN A 76 -23.18 -11.69 -2.56
C ASN A 76 -23.04 -10.91 -3.89
N ASN A 77 -22.15 -9.91 -3.93
CA ASN A 77 -22.04 -8.98 -5.07
C ASN A 77 -21.36 -9.59 -6.32
N GLN A 78 -20.97 -10.87 -6.28
CA GLN A 78 -20.69 -11.67 -7.48
C GLN A 78 -21.95 -11.91 -8.34
N HIS A 79 -23.14 -11.69 -7.76
CA HIS A 79 -24.41 -11.59 -8.45
C HIS A 79 -24.85 -10.13 -8.60
N ILE A 80 -25.87 -9.88 -9.42
CA ILE A 80 -26.51 -8.58 -9.59
C ILE A 80 -27.60 -8.45 -8.52
N PRO A 81 -27.47 -7.53 -7.55
CA PRO A 81 -28.48 -7.33 -6.52
C PRO A 81 -29.77 -6.77 -7.13
N LYS A 82 -30.91 -7.38 -6.82
CA LYS A 82 -32.24 -6.93 -7.28
C LYS A 82 -33.24 -6.88 -6.13
N TRP A 83 -33.93 -5.75 -6.00
CA TRP A 83 -34.99 -5.61 -4.99
C TRP A 83 -36.19 -6.49 -5.34
N ASP A 84 -36.62 -7.32 -4.40
CA ASP A 84 -37.82 -8.14 -4.50
C ASP A 84 -38.93 -7.58 -3.60
N ASN A 85 -40.02 -7.15 -4.23
CA ASN A 85 -41.17 -6.56 -3.52
C ASN A 85 -41.97 -7.56 -2.69
N ASN A 86 -41.91 -8.86 -2.98
CA ASN A 86 -42.64 -9.87 -2.21
C ASN A 86 -41.89 -10.19 -0.91
N PHE A 87 -40.57 -10.34 -1.00
CA PHE A 87 -39.73 -10.62 0.17
C PHE A 87 -39.27 -9.37 0.92
N GLN A 88 -39.47 -8.18 0.34
CA GLN A 88 -39.03 -6.89 0.89
C GLN A 88 -37.52 -6.90 1.22
N GLN A 89 -36.73 -7.49 0.31
CA GLN A 89 -35.28 -7.62 0.45
C GLN A 89 -34.61 -7.69 -0.93
N TYR A 90 -33.28 -7.54 -0.96
CA TYR A 90 -32.51 -7.78 -2.18
C TYR A 90 -32.26 -9.27 -2.38
N THR A 91 -32.37 -9.70 -3.63
CA THR A 91 -32.14 -11.06 -4.10
C THR A 91 -30.97 -11.09 -5.08
N TYR A 92 -30.41 -12.28 -5.29
CA TYR A 92 -29.15 -12.52 -6.00
C TYR A 92 -29.31 -13.60 -7.06
N THR A 93 -30.39 -13.52 -7.85
CA THR A 93 -30.74 -14.54 -8.87
C THR A 93 -29.87 -14.45 -10.12
N ASP A 94 -29.42 -13.24 -10.45
CA ASP A 94 -28.76 -12.96 -11.71
C ASP A 94 -27.25 -12.98 -11.52
N GLU A 95 -26.57 -13.89 -12.20
CA GLU A 95 -25.11 -13.95 -12.20
C GLU A 95 -24.51 -12.77 -12.96
N ARG A 96 -23.38 -12.22 -12.46
CA ARG A 96 -22.57 -11.34 -13.30
C ARG A 96 -21.92 -12.14 -14.43
N PRO A 97 -21.63 -11.52 -15.59
CA PRO A 97 -20.89 -12.16 -16.67
C PRO A 97 -19.59 -12.82 -16.17
N PRO A 98 -19.26 -14.03 -16.65
CA PRO A 98 -18.02 -14.72 -16.27
C PRO A 98 -16.75 -13.88 -16.51
N SER A 99 -16.81 -12.94 -17.46
CA SER A 99 -15.71 -12.01 -17.74
C SER A 99 -15.32 -11.16 -16.55
N THR A 100 -16.23 -10.88 -15.62
CA THR A 100 -15.97 -10.18 -14.35
C THR A 100 -14.88 -10.88 -13.53
N PHE A 101 -14.83 -12.21 -13.60
CA PHE A 101 -13.93 -13.02 -12.79
C PHE A 101 -12.64 -13.38 -13.53
N TRP A 102 -12.44 -12.94 -14.77
CA TRP A 102 -11.19 -13.15 -15.50
C TRP A 102 -10.01 -12.46 -14.81
N GLN A 103 -8.81 -13.03 -14.96
CA GLN A 103 -7.59 -12.56 -14.29
C GLN A 103 -7.27 -11.08 -14.57
N GLN A 104 -7.51 -10.62 -15.80
CA GLN A 104 -7.32 -9.22 -16.18
C GLN A 104 -8.30 -8.25 -15.52
N ASN A 105 -9.43 -8.75 -15.01
CA ASN A 105 -10.46 -7.95 -14.36
C ASN A 105 -10.41 -8.06 -12.82
N ARG A 106 -9.35 -8.66 -12.27
CA ARG A 106 -9.18 -8.77 -10.81
C ARG A 106 -7.77 -8.50 -10.31
N CYS A 107 -7.70 -8.00 -9.08
CA CYS A 107 -6.46 -7.80 -8.34
C CYS A 107 -6.50 -8.62 -7.05
N VAL A 108 -5.80 -9.76 -7.04
CA VAL A 108 -5.70 -10.67 -5.89
C VAL A 108 -4.54 -10.23 -5.01
N LEU A 109 -4.81 -9.99 -3.72
CA LEU A 109 -3.81 -9.60 -2.72
C LEU A 109 -3.84 -10.60 -1.56
N GLU A 110 -2.72 -11.27 -1.31
CA GLU A 110 -2.55 -12.07 -0.08
C GLU A 110 -2.31 -11.11 1.10
N ILE A 111 -3.12 -11.19 2.14
CA ILE A 111 -3.03 -10.31 3.32
C ILE A 111 -2.84 -11.12 4.59
N SER A 112 -2.42 -10.47 5.67
CA SER A 112 -2.32 -11.14 6.96
C SER A 112 -3.71 -11.50 7.52
N GLN A 113 -3.73 -12.38 8.52
CA GLN A 113 -4.97 -12.70 9.25
C GLN A 113 -5.58 -11.45 9.91
N GLU A 114 -4.76 -10.64 10.59
CA GLU A 114 -5.24 -9.43 11.27
C GLU A 114 -5.80 -8.41 10.26
N GLN A 115 -5.14 -8.22 9.11
CA GLN A 115 -5.67 -7.37 8.04
C GLN A 115 -7.00 -7.93 7.51
N TYR A 116 -7.12 -9.25 7.33
CA TYR A 116 -8.35 -9.87 6.85
C TYR A 116 -9.52 -9.70 7.83
N GLU A 117 -9.30 -10.00 9.11
CA GLU A 117 -10.30 -9.85 10.16
C GLU A 117 -10.72 -8.40 10.35
N THR A 118 -9.77 -7.47 10.27
CA THR A 118 -10.04 -6.03 10.33
C THR A 118 -10.88 -5.56 9.13
N LEU A 119 -10.53 -6.02 7.92
CA LEU A 119 -11.32 -5.72 6.71
C LEU A 119 -12.75 -6.25 6.85
N LEU A 120 -12.90 -7.47 7.35
CA LEU A 120 -14.19 -8.11 7.55
C LEU A 120 -15.06 -7.35 8.55
N ASP A 121 -14.48 -6.92 9.69
CA ASP A 121 -15.18 -6.10 10.69
C ASP A 121 -15.62 -4.74 10.11
N PHE A 122 -14.79 -4.09 9.30
CA PHE A 122 -15.15 -2.85 8.62
C PHE A 122 -16.27 -3.03 7.59
N ILE A 123 -16.31 -4.16 6.88
CA ILE A 123 -17.40 -4.49 5.96
C ILE A 123 -18.68 -4.78 6.75
N LYS A 124 -18.58 -5.57 7.83
CA LYS A 124 -19.70 -5.91 8.70
C LYS A 124 -20.39 -4.67 9.26
N LYS A 125 -19.62 -3.71 9.78
CA LYS A 125 -20.15 -2.41 10.28
C LYS A 125 -20.91 -1.64 9.20
N ASP A 126 -20.43 -1.65 7.97
CA ASP A 126 -21.12 -0.98 6.85
C ASP A 126 -22.40 -1.73 6.43
N VAL A 127 -22.38 -3.07 6.43
CA VAL A 127 -23.57 -3.89 6.19
C VAL A 127 -24.63 -3.61 7.25
N GLU A 128 -24.28 -3.67 8.54
CA GLU A 128 -25.18 -3.34 9.66
C GLU A 128 -25.76 -1.93 9.52
N LYS A 129 -24.91 -0.95 9.17
CA LYS A 129 -25.33 0.44 8.98
C LYS A 129 -26.30 0.63 7.82
N THR A 130 -26.18 -0.18 6.77
CA THR A 130 -26.97 -0.04 5.54
C THR A 130 -28.08 -1.08 5.38
N ILE A 131 -28.25 -1.99 6.33
CA ILE A 131 -29.19 -3.13 6.22
C ILE A 131 -30.63 -2.69 5.96
N LYS A 132 -31.09 -1.65 6.67
CA LYS A 132 -32.46 -1.11 6.58
C LYS A 132 -32.68 -0.18 5.37
N ARG A 133 -31.65 0.07 4.56
CA ARG A 133 -31.79 0.91 3.38
C ARG A 133 -32.39 0.05 2.27
N THR A 134 -33.62 0.39 1.90
CA THR A 134 -34.42 -0.27 0.86
C THR A 134 -34.57 0.65 -0.34
N SER A 135 -35.10 0.13 -1.44
CA SER A 135 -35.46 0.91 -2.63
C SER A 135 -36.36 2.11 -2.29
N SER A 136 -37.33 1.92 -1.40
CA SER A 136 -38.27 2.97 -0.98
C SER A 136 -37.70 4.05 -0.06
N LEU A 137 -36.41 4.00 0.32
CA LEU A 137 -35.81 5.00 1.18
C LEU A 137 -35.82 6.35 0.47
N LYS A 138 -36.18 7.45 1.15
CA LYS A 138 -36.21 8.77 0.50
C LYS A 138 -34.81 9.37 0.41
N GLN A 139 -34.46 9.87 -0.78
CA GLN A 139 -33.25 10.66 -1.00
C GLN A 139 -33.17 11.83 0.00
N ASN A 140 -31.97 12.08 0.53
CA ASN A 140 -31.71 13.21 1.42
C ASN A 140 -30.31 13.76 1.17
N ASP A 141 -30.27 14.85 0.41
CA ASP A 141 -29.03 15.49 -0.04
C ASP A 141 -28.35 16.36 1.04
N SER A 142 -28.91 16.45 2.25
CA SER A 142 -28.29 17.25 3.34
C SER A 142 -26.89 16.78 3.75
N TYR A 143 -26.47 15.58 3.32
CA TYR A 143 -25.15 15.00 3.54
C TYR A 143 -24.16 15.30 2.39
N LEU A 144 -24.60 15.93 1.30
CA LEU A 144 -23.76 16.36 0.16
C LEU A 144 -22.97 17.64 0.46
N LYS A 145 -22.27 17.68 1.58
CA LYS A 145 -21.51 18.87 2.03
C LYS A 145 -20.03 18.79 1.67
N ASN A 146 -19.42 17.65 1.91
CA ASN A 146 -18.02 17.35 1.64
C ASN A 146 -17.81 15.83 1.60
N ILE A 147 -16.63 15.41 1.15
CA ILE A 147 -16.28 14.01 0.92
C ILE A 147 -16.25 13.22 2.23
N GLU A 148 -15.80 13.83 3.32
CA GLU A 148 -15.77 13.19 4.64
C GLU A 148 -17.19 12.80 5.08
N THR A 149 -18.15 13.73 4.98
CA THR A 149 -19.56 13.50 5.36
C THR A 149 -20.18 12.40 4.49
N LEU A 150 -19.84 12.36 3.20
CA LEU A 150 -20.33 11.32 2.28
C LEU A 150 -19.80 9.94 2.64
N LYS A 151 -18.49 9.84 2.91
CA LYS A 151 -17.82 8.60 3.33
C LYS A 151 -18.41 8.10 4.64
N GLU A 152 -18.48 8.98 5.65
CA GLU A 152 -19.04 8.65 6.95
C GLU A 152 -20.48 8.14 6.83
N ASN A 153 -21.32 8.76 6.00
CA ASN A 153 -22.73 8.39 5.89
C ASN A 153 -23.01 7.29 4.87
N LEU A 154 -21.99 6.78 4.17
CA LEU A 154 -22.16 5.85 3.05
C LEU A 154 -23.22 6.38 2.06
N TYR A 155 -23.11 7.66 1.70
CA TYR A 155 -24.01 8.29 0.74
C TYR A 155 -23.48 8.07 -0.67
N TYR A 156 -24.30 7.59 -1.61
CA TYR A 156 -23.90 7.29 -2.99
C TYR A 156 -24.28 8.47 -3.92
N ASN A 157 -23.34 8.99 -4.70
CA ASN A 157 -23.60 10.14 -5.57
C ASN A 157 -23.06 9.90 -6.98
N SER A 158 -23.84 9.67 -8.01
CA SER A 158 -23.34 9.47 -9.39
C SER A 158 -23.86 10.49 -10.39
N THR A 159 -24.31 11.65 -9.92
CA THR A 159 -24.48 12.84 -10.77
C THR A 159 -23.60 13.99 -10.31
N PRO A 160 -23.08 14.80 -11.25
CA PRO A 160 -22.45 16.07 -10.92
C PRO A 160 -23.50 16.99 -10.28
N ILE A 161 -23.17 17.62 -9.17
CA ILE A 161 -23.89 18.76 -8.63
C ILE A 161 -23.28 20.00 -9.28
N ASN A 162 -24.07 20.83 -9.98
CA ASN A 162 -23.61 22.12 -10.50
C ASN A 162 -23.86 23.22 -9.44
N ILE A 163 -22.87 24.05 -9.11
CA ILE A 163 -23.08 25.35 -8.44
C ILE A 163 -22.32 26.42 -9.23
N ASN A 164 -23.06 27.43 -9.68
CA ASN A 164 -22.65 28.46 -10.63
C ASN A 164 -21.76 29.59 -10.05
N THR A 165 -21.28 30.47 -10.97
CA THR A 165 -20.23 31.53 -10.97
C THR A 165 -20.10 32.49 -9.78
N SER A 166 -20.90 32.34 -8.75
CA SER A 166 -21.18 33.31 -7.69
C SER A 166 -21.45 32.63 -6.34
N GLY A 167 -21.24 31.30 -6.25
CA GLY A 167 -20.21 30.69 -5.39
C GLY A 167 -20.68 29.96 -4.12
N GLU A 168 -20.48 28.67 -3.89
CA GLU A 168 -20.00 27.55 -4.72
C GLU A 168 -20.16 26.25 -3.90
N LYS A 169 -20.50 25.15 -4.56
CA LYS A 169 -19.74 23.89 -4.64
C LYS A 169 -20.34 22.93 -5.68
N ILE A 170 -19.73 22.94 -6.86
CA ILE A 170 -19.84 21.84 -7.82
C ILE A 170 -19.20 20.61 -7.18
N LEU A 171 -19.97 19.57 -6.85
CA LEU A 171 -19.40 18.25 -6.53
C LEU A 171 -19.46 17.44 -7.82
N PRO A 172 -18.34 16.96 -8.38
CA PRO A 172 -18.41 16.00 -9.49
C PRO A 172 -19.21 14.76 -9.07
N PRO A 173 -19.70 13.94 -10.02
CA PRO A 173 -20.26 12.64 -9.69
C PRO A 173 -19.18 11.86 -8.94
N ILE A 174 -19.60 10.97 -8.04
CA ILE A 174 -18.76 10.09 -7.23
C ILE A 174 -19.45 8.72 -7.17
N HIS A 175 -19.44 7.94 -8.26
CA HIS A 175 -19.76 6.49 -8.22
C HIS A 175 -18.79 5.74 -7.27
N ASN A 176 -19.03 5.91 -5.99
CA ASN A 176 -18.14 5.58 -4.90
C ASN A 176 -18.10 4.09 -4.57
N CYS A 177 -18.48 3.22 -5.50
CA CYS A 177 -18.18 1.79 -5.38
C CYS A 177 -16.67 1.54 -5.43
N VAL A 178 -15.93 2.19 -6.33
CA VAL A 178 -14.46 2.19 -6.33
C VAL A 178 -13.90 2.89 -5.10
N THR A 179 -14.44 4.06 -4.74
CA THR A 179 -14.01 4.77 -3.53
C THR A 179 -14.18 3.92 -2.27
N TRP A 180 -15.27 3.17 -2.15
CA TRP A 180 -15.52 2.25 -1.05
C TRP A 180 -14.47 1.12 -1.03
N VAL A 181 -14.20 0.47 -2.18
CA VAL A 181 -13.15 -0.55 -2.29
C VAL A 181 -11.77 0.00 -1.89
N ILE A 182 -11.40 1.16 -2.43
CA ILE A 182 -10.13 1.84 -2.12
C ILE A 182 -10.05 2.16 -0.63
N GLN A 183 -11.13 2.68 -0.04
CA GLN A 183 -11.17 2.98 1.38
C GLN A 183 -10.96 1.71 2.22
N LYS A 184 -11.68 0.63 1.91
CA LYS A 184 -11.55 -0.64 2.64
C LYS A 184 -10.15 -1.25 2.57
N LEU A 185 -9.49 -1.17 1.42
CA LEU A 185 -8.10 -1.59 1.29
C LEU A 185 -7.14 -0.65 2.02
N SER A 186 -7.41 0.66 2.02
CA SER A 186 -6.63 1.64 2.77
C SER A 186 -6.78 1.46 4.28
N ASP A 187 -7.96 1.07 4.76
CA ASP A 187 -8.27 0.83 6.18
C ASP A 187 -7.44 -0.33 6.75
N ILE A 188 -7.01 -1.25 5.90
CA ILE A 188 -6.07 -2.34 6.24
C ILE A 188 -4.65 -2.11 5.72
N GLU A 189 -4.35 -0.85 5.39
CA GLU A 189 -3.01 -0.34 5.13
C GLU A 189 -2.35 -0.90 3.86
N ILE A 190 -3.14 -1.32 2.87
CA ILE A 190 -2.64 -1.61 1.52
C ILE A 190 -2.14 -0.31 0.88
N GLU A 191 -0.96 -0.36 0.24
CA GLU A 191 -0.41 0.76 -0.53
C GLU A 191 -1.18 0.90 -1.85
N LEU A 192 -1.97 1.97 -1.95
CA LEU A 192 -2.68 2.36 -3.15
C LEU A 192 -2.08 3.65 -3.69
N VAL A 193 -1.94 3.72 -5.02
CA VAL A 193 -1.25 4.80 -5.74
C VAL A 193 -2.11 5.26 -6.90
N ASN A 194 -1.92 6.52 -7.32
CA ASN A 194 -2.75 7.16 -8.35
C ASN A 194 -4.24 7.07 -8.01
N ILE A 195 -4.56 7.29 -6.73
CA ILE A 195 -5.93 7.24 -6.20
C ILE A 195 -6.54 8.64 -6.05
N ASP A 196 -5.94 9.67 -6.67
CA ASP A 196 -6.51 11.01 -6.68
C ASP A 196 -7.97 10.91 -7.08
N GLU A 197 -8.80 11.53 -6.22
CA GLU A 197 -10.23 11.25 -6.09
C GLU A 197 -10.87 11.06 -7.45
N TRP A 198 -11.26 9.81 -7.70
CA TRP A 198 -11.89 9.41 -8.93
C TRP A 198 -13.07 10.35 -9.23
N ASN A 199 -12.85 11.22 -10.22
CA ASN A 199 -13.81 12.14 -10.77
C ASN A 199 -14.33 11.53 -12.08
N PRO A 200 -15.44 10.78 -12.07
CA PRO A 200 -16.09 10.19 -13.25
C PRO A 200 -16.34 11.13 -14.43
N ASP A 201 -16.37 12.45 -14.23
CA ASP A 201 -16.57 13.43 -15.31
C ASP A 201 -15.27 13.96 -15.92
N PHE A 202 -14.12 13.65 -15.31
CA PHE A 202 -12.84 13.80 -15.98
C PHE A 202 -12.42 12.42 -16.49
N PRO A 203 -12.09 12.28 -17.79
CA PRO A 203 -11.32 11.14 -18.24
C PRO A 203 -9.94 11.27 -17.61
N MET A 204 -9.79 10.87 -16.34
CA MET A 204 -8.49 10.46 -15.87
C MET A 204 -8.19 9.17 -16.62
N VAL A 205 -7.35 9.33 -17.64
CA VAL A 205 -6.26 8.39 -17.93
C VAL A 205 -5.82 7.79 -16.58
N ASP A 206 -5.94 6.48 -16.36
CA ASP A 206 -5.71 5.72 -15.11
C ASP A 206 -6.97 5.13 -14.44
N ASP A 207 -7.69 4.23 -15.12
CA ASP A 207 -8.71 3.36 -14.47
C ASP A 207 -8.06 2.57 -13.31
N LEU A 208 -8.79 2.30 -12.20
CA LEU A 208 -8.28 1.46 -11.09
C LEU A 208 -7.67 0.14 -11.60
N LYS A 209 -8.25 -0.41 -12.66
CA LYS A 209 -7.77 -1.62 -13.35
C LYS A 209 -6.36 -1.45 -13.95
N GLU A 210 -6.05 -0.28 -14.52
CA GLU A 210 -4.71 0.03 -15.07
C GLU A 210 -3.64 0.05 -13.97
N ASN A 211 -4.04 0.36 -12.73
CA ASN A 211 -3.17 0.35 -11.56
C ASN A 211 -3.00 -1.04 -10.91
N PHE A 212 -3.69 -2.09 -11.38
CA PHE A 212 -3.63 -3.42 -10.74
C PHE A 212 -2.23 -4.01 -10.68
N ASP A 213 -1.46 -3.94 -11.78
CA ASP A 213 -0.11 -4.48 -11.81
C ASP A 213 0.83 -3.71 -10.87
N LEU A 214 0.63 -2.39 -10.77
CA LEU A 214 1.38 -1.55 -9.86
C LEU A 214 1.04 -1.89 -8.39
N ILE A 215 -0.25 -1.98 -8.03
CA ILE A 215 -0.70 -2.35 -6.68
C ILE A 215 -0.13 -3.74 -6.31
N LYS A 216 -0.24 -4.74 -7.19
CA LYS A 216 0.34 -6.08 -6.98
C LYS A 216 1.85 -6.03 -6.76
N SER A 217 2.56 -5.21 -7.54
CA SER A 217 4.01 -5.07 -7.44
C SER A 217 4.44 -4.48 -6.09
N LEU A 218 3.82 -3.37 -5.67
CA LEU A 218 4.11 -2.73 -4.38
C LEU A 218 3.77 -3.67 -3.22
N HIS A 219 2.60 -4.32 -3.28
CA HIS A 219 2.16 -5.25 -2.26
C HIS A 219 3.07 -6.48 -2.16
N SER A 220 3.52 -7.04 -3.29
CA SER A 220 4.48 -8.15 -3.33
C SER A 220 5.80 -7.78 -2.64
N ILE A 221 6.29 -6.56 -2.80
CA ILE A 221 7.49 -6.07 -2.12
C ILE A 221 7.25 -5.96 -0.62
N PHE A 222 6.12 -5.41 -0.18
CA PHE A 222 5.75 -5.39 1.24
C PHE A 222 5.67 -6.81 1.83
N LEU A 223 5.06 -7.77 1.12
CA LEU A 223 5.00 -9.17 1.54
C LEU A 223 6.39 -9.80 1.72
N LYS A 224 7.41 -9.38 0.96
CA LYS A 224 8.80 -9.85 1.21
C LYS A 224 9.32 -9.39 2.57
N PHE A 225 9.03 -8.15 2.98
CA PHE A 225 9.38 -7.67 4.32
C PHE A 225 8.54 -8.38 5.40
N GLN A 226 7.23 -8.48 5.22
CA GLN A 226 6.31 -9.16 6.14
C GLN A 226 6.66 -10.64 6.34
N ASN A 227 7.12 -11.32 5.30
CA ASN A 227 7.57 -12.71 5.40
C ASN A 227 8.85 -12.88 6.22
N ILE A 228 9.62 -11.81 6.45
CA ILE A 228 10.84 -11.83 7.27
C ILE A 228 10.55 -11.37 8.70
N ASP A 229 9.68 -10.36 8.86
CA ASP A 229 9.30 -9.76 10.13
C ASP A 229 7.80 -9.90 10.41
N ASP A 230 7.47 -10.82 11.32
CA ASP A 230 6.09 -11.15 11.65
C ASP A 230 5.34 -9.97 12.29
N ASN A 231 6.03 -8.95 12.84
CA ASN A 231 5.37 -7.75 13.38
C ASN A 231 4.66 -6.92 12.29
N LEU A 232 5.12 -7.02 11.04
CA LEU A 232 4.51 -6.38 9.88
C LEU A 232 3.24 -7.09 9.41
N GLN A 233 2.85 -8.22 10.02
CA GLN A 233 1.54 -8.83 9.80
C GLN A 233 0.43 -8.06 10.50
N SER A 234 0.75 -7.23 11.50
CA SER A 234 -0.25 -6.38 12.14
C SER A 234 -0.65 -5.19 11.27
N VAL A 235 -1.87 -4.68 11.45
CA VAL A 235 -2.33 -3.46 10.78
C VAL A 235 -1.44 -2.29 11.18
N LYS A 236 -1.01 -2.23 12.45
CA LYS A 236 -0.09 -1.18 12.91
C LYS A 236 1.29 -1.28 12.26
N GLY A 237 1.84 -2.48 12.11
CA GLY A 237 3.11 -2.73 11.42
C GLY A 237 3.03 -2.41 9.92
N ALA A 238 1.95 -2.81 9.25
CA ALA A 238 1.69 -2.46 7.86
C ALA A 238 1.60 -0.93 7.67
N LYS A 239 0.88 -0.23 8.56
CA LYS A 239 0.81 1.24 8.59
C LYS A 239 2.18 1.87 8.75
N ALA A 240 2.98 1.38 9.71
CA ALA A 240 4.31 1.89 9.99
C ALA A 240 5.22 1.75 8.77
N PHE A 241 5.22 0.57 8.12
CA PHE A 241 5.97 0.33 6.88
C PHE A 241 5.52 1.27 5.75
N LYS A 242 4.22 1.36 5.49
CA LYS A 242 3.64 2.21 4.45
C LYS A 242 4.03 3.68 4.64
N ASN A 243 3.84 4.20 5.85
CA ASN A 243 4.17 5.59 6.17
C ASN A 243 5.68 5.84 6.09
N TRP A 244 6.51 4.93 6.61
CA TRP A 244 7.96 5.02 6.50
C TRP A 244 8.42 5.04 5.04
N ALA A 245 7.93 4.12 4.19
CA ALA A 245 8.24 4.11 2.76
C ALA A 245 7.86 5.45 2.10
N ARG A 246 6.71 6.04 2.45
CA ARG A 246 6.31 7.36 1.95
C ARG A 246 7.24 8.50 2.41
N MET A 247 7.85 8.40 3.60
CA MET A 247 8.87 9.39 4.04
C MET A 247 10.16 9.34 3.20
N LEU A 248 10.40 8.24 2.50
CA LEU A 248 11.52 8.08 1.58
C LEU A 248 11.24 8.67 0.18
N ILE A 249 10.03 9.18 -0.08
CA ILE A 249 9.74 9.93 -1.31
C ILE A 249 10.56 11.22 -1.32
N ASN A 250 11.27 11.46 -2.42
CA ASN A 250 12.20 12.57 -2.66
C ASN A 250 13.39 12.58 -1.71
N ASN A 251 13.73 11.42 -1.13
CA ASN A 251 14.94 11.26 -0.35
C ASN A 251 16.14 11.08 -1.29
N SER A 252 17.13 11.98 -1.22
CA SER A 252 18.24 11.97 -2.18
C SER A 252 19.12 10.72 -2.06
N LEU A 253 19.26 10.12 -0.87
CA LEU A 253 19.94 8.82 -0.74
C LEU A 253 19.28 7.74 -1.61
N MET A 254 17.95 7.65 -1.54
CA MET A 254 17.21 6.64 -2.27
C MET A 254 17.27 6.88 -3.79
N GLN A 255 17.22 8.16 -4.19
CA GLN A 255 17.41 8.60 -5.57
C GLN A 255 18.79 8.22 -6.11
N GLU A 256 19.87 8.41 -5.33
CA GLU A 256 21.23 8.05 -5.72
C GLU A 256 21.43 6.54 -5.83
N ILE A 257 20.87 5.75 -4.89
CA ILE A 257 20.89 4.28 -4.99
C ILE A 257 20.19 3.84 -6.28
N TYR A 258 19.05 4.44 -6.62
CA TYR A 258 18.35 4.13 -7.86
C TYR A 258 19.15 4.48 -9.10
N LEU A 259 19.78 5.65 -9.11
CA LEU A 259 20.60 6.08 -10.23
C LEU A 259 21.77 5.11 -10.46
N ASP A 260 22.47 4.68 -9.41
CA ASP A 260 23.55 3.69 -9.48
C ASP A 260 23.06 2.35 -10.06
N GLU A 261 21.89 1.87 -9.62
CA GLU A 261 21.30 0.63 -10.16
C GLU A 261 20.84 0.77 -11.60
N TYR A 262 20.26 1.90 -11.97
CA TYR A 262 19.85 2.19 -13.34
C TYR A 262 21.06 2.18 -14.28
N LYS A 263 22.16 2.85 -13.90
CA LYS A 263 23.40 2.89 -14.69
C LYS A 263 23.95 1.49 -14.93
N LYS A 264 23.96 0.63 -13.90
CA LYS A 264 24.40 -0.78 -14.03
C LYS A 264 23.48 -1.60 -14.93
N GLN A 265 22.16 -1.44 -14.80
CA GLN A 265 21.19 -2.22 -15.56
C GLN A 265 21.27 -1.91 -17.07
N TYR A 266 21.49 -0.64 -17.43
CA TYR A 266 21.46 -0.18 -18.81
C TYR A 266 22.85 0.09 -19.41
N ASN A 267 23.93 -0.29 -18.72
CA ASN A 267 25.31 0.01 -19.11
C ASN A 267 25.53 1.49 -19.47
N SER A 268 24.83 2.39 -18.75
CA SER A 268 24.82 3.82 -19.02
C SER A 268 25.69 4.55 -17.99
N GLU A 269 27.00 4.39 -18.08
CA GLU A 269 27.92 5.01 -17.11
C GLU A 269 27.96 6.55 -17.20
N ASN A 270 27.47 7.13 -18.30
CA ASN A 270 27.50 8.56 -18.57
C ASN A 270 26.11 9.09 -18.96
N LEU A 271 25.17 9.11 -18.01
CA LEU A 271 23.94 9.89 -18.18
C LEU A 271 24.30 11.39 -18.18
N SER A 272 23.62 12.17 -19.01
CA SER A 272 23.73 13.63 -18.96
C SER A 272 23.04 14.18 -17.70
N PRO A 273 23.43 15.37 -17.21
CA PRO A 273 22.74 16.01 -16.08
C PRO A 273 21.23 16.13 -16.29
N GLU A 274 20.78 16.45 -17.51
CA GLU A 274 19.34 16.53 -17.80
C GLU A 274 18.64 15.17 -17.67
N GLN A 275 19.31 14.08 -18.03
CA GLN A 275 18.76 12.73 -17.87
C GLN A 275 18.68 12.33 -16.39
N GLU A 276 19.67 12.71 -15.58
CA GLU A 276 19.63 12.50 -14.13
C GLU A 276 18.49 13.31 -13.49
N GLU A 277 18.31 14.57 -13.88
CA GLU A 277 17.20 15.42 -13.42
C GLU A 277 15.83 14.85 -13.77
N VAL A 278 15.64 14.31 -14.99
CA VAL A 278 14.39 13.64 -15.38
C VAL A 278 14.14 12.41 -14.50
N LEU A 279 15.17 11.59 -14.23
CA LEU A 279 15.02 10.43 -13.36
C LEU A 279 14.66 10.83 -11.92
N TYR A 280 15.19 11.93 -11.42
CA TYR A 280 14.84 12.51 -10.12
C TYR A 280 13.44 13.11 -10.09
N ALA A 281 13.02 13.80 -11.15
CA ALA A 281 11.68 14.38 -11.27
C ALA A 281 10.59 13.30 -11.29
N LEU A 282 10.91 12.12 -11.81
CA LEU A 282 10.00 10.98 -11.80
C LEU A 282 9.99 10.24 -10.43
N TRP A 283 10.78 10.67 -9.44
CA TRP A 283 10.84 10.00 -8.15
C TRP A 283 9.48 9.94 -7.44
N ASN A 284 8.99 8.73 -7.24
CA ASN A 284 7.70 8.45 -6.64
C ASN A 284 7.77 7.19 -5.75
N ILE A 285 6.65 6.84 -5.14
CA ILE A 285 6.55 5.68 -4.25
C ILE A 285 6.94 4.37 -4.95
N THR A 286 6.65 4.22 -6.25
CA THR A 286 7.05 3.04 -7.04
C THR A 286 8.56 2.85 -7.05
N ARG A 287 9.32 3.94 -7.26
CA ARG A 287 10.78 3.88 -7.20
C ARG A 287 11.30 3.60 -5.80
N VAL A 288 10.67 4.14 -4.76
CA VAL A 288 11.01 3.82 -3.37
C VAL A 288 10.91 2.31 -3.13
N TYR A 289 9.75 1.70 -3.40
CA TYR A 289 9.55 0.26 -3.20
C TYR A 289 10.54 -0.57 -4.02
N LYS A 290 10.83 -0.19 -5.27
CA LYS A 290 11.85 -0.86 -6.09
C LYS A 290 13.23 -0.84 -5.42
N ILE A 291 13.64 0.28 -4.80
CA ILE A 291 14.90 0.34 -4.06
C ILE A 291 14.86 -0.49 -2.78
N LEU A 292 13.75 -0.45 -2.04
CA LEU A 292 13.58 -1.31 -0.87
C LEU A 292 13.70 -2.79 -1.26
N ASP A 293 13.13 -3.21 -2.39
CA ASP A 293 13.25 -4.57 -2.91
C ASP A 293 14.69 -4.95 -3.27
N ILE A 294 15.45 -4.03 -3.89
CA ILE A 294 16.86 -4.25 -4.20
C ILE A 294 17.69 -4.40 -2.93
N LEU A 295 17.48 -3.53 -1.94
CA LEU A 295 18.18 -3.58 -0.66
C LEU A 295 17.84 -4.86 0.10
N LEU A 296 16.57 -5.26 0.13
CA LEU A 296 16.15 -6.50 0.76
C LEU A 296 16.70 -7.73 0.03
N SER A 297 16.67 -7.75 -1.30
CA SER A 297 17.21 -8.85 -2.11
C SER A 297 18.71 -9.04 -1.90
N ARG A 298 19.48 -7.96 -1.75
CA ARG A 298 20.90 -8.01 -1.37
C ARG A 298 21.10 -8.63 0.00
N LEU A 299 20.27 -8.25 0.96
CA LEU A 299 20.30 -8.79 2.32
C LEU A 299 20.01 -10.30 2.32
N ILE A 300 18.93 -10.73 1.63
CA ILE A 300 18.55 -12.13 1.48
C ILE A 300 19.68 -12.92 0.80
N THR A 301 20.20 -12.42 -0.32
CA THR A 301 21.31 -13.09 -1.04
C THR A 301 22.53 -13.25 -0.16
N LYS A 302 22.91 -12.20 0.58
CA LYS A 302 24.05 -12.22 1.49
C LYS A 302 23.83 -13.16 2.69
N SER A 303 22.59 -13.32 3.13
CA SER A 303 22.24 -14.23 4.24
C SER A 303 22.47 -15.69 3.88
N GLY A 304 22.41 -16.06 2.60
CA GLY A 304 22.58 -17.43 2.12
C GLY A 304 21.47 -18.39 2.56
N THR A 305 20.38 -17.90 3.16
CA THR A 305 19.23 -18.70 3.59
C THR A 305 17.96 -18.36 2.82
N LYS A 306 17.10 -19.36 2.63
CA LYS A 306 15.77 -19.19 2.06
C LYS A 306 14.71 -18.78 3.10
N ASN A 307 15.01 -18.96 4.39
CA ASN A 307 14.08 -18.75 5.50
C ASN A 307 14.60 -17.65 6.43
N LEU A 308 14.94 -16.49 5.86
CA LEU A 308 15.40 -15.35 6.63
C LEU A 308 14.27 -14.87 7.55
N LYS A 309 14.54 -14.76 8.86
CA LYS A 309 13.60 -14.26 9.87
C LYS A 309 14.30 -13.30 10.82
N GLY A 310 13.59 -12.25 11.23
CA GLY A 310 14.12 -11.22 12.14
C GLY A 310 13.15 -10.07 12.28
N THR A 311 13.65 -8.92 12.71
CA THR A 311 12.86 -7.71 12.92
C THR A 311 13.49 -6.54 12.20
N PHE A 312 12.67 -5.65 11.65
CA PHE A 312 13.10 -4.38 11.08
C PHE A 312 12.87 -3.23 12.05
N GLU A 313 13.88 -2.39 12.20
CA GLU A 313 13.70 -1.03 12.71
C GLU A 313 13.79 -0.05 11.54
N LEU A 314 12.79 0.81 11.39
CA LEU A 314 12.61 1.67 10.23
C LEU A 314 13.10 3.08 10.54
N ILE A 315 14.13 3.54 9.82
CA ILE A 315 14.77 4.84 10.06
C ILE A 315 14.35 5.81 8.96
N TYR A 316 14.00 7.04 9.33
CA TYR A 316 13.71 8.09 8.36
C TYR A 316 14.04 9.48 8.91
N PHE A 317 14.18 10.43 8.00
CA PHE A 317 14.23 11.85 8.33
C PHE A 317 12.83 12.47 8.16
N ASP A 318 12.29 13.02 9.23
CA ASP A 318 11.04 13.76 9.18
C ASP A 318 11.31 15.21 8.78
N ARG A 319 10.81 15.61 7.60
CA ARG A 319 11.02 16.94 7.04
C ARG A 319 10.28 18.04 7.80
N LYS A 320 9.22 17.70 8.55
CA LYS A 320 8.39 18.70 9.23
C LYS A 320 9.10 19.28 10.44
N ASP A 321 9.68 18.43 11.28
CA ASP A 321 10.42 18.84 12.48
C ASP A 321 11.95 18.74 12.32
N LYS A 322 12.43 18.27 11.16
CA LYS A 322 13.85 18.13 10.79
C LYS A 322 14.61 17.21 11.74
N GLN A 323 13.99 16.10 12.12
CA GLN A 323 14.58 15.13 13.05
C GLN A 323 14.68 13.73 12.44
N ILE A 324 15.69 12.98 12.87
CA ILE A 324 15.80 11.55 12.54
C ILE A 324 14.92 10.77 13.51
N LYS A 325 14.09 9.90 12.96
CA LYS A 325 13.12 9.09 13.69
C LYS A 325 13.30 7.62 13.39
N LEU A 326 12.98 6.81 14.39
CA LEU A 326 13.02 5.36 14.38
C LEU A 326 11.63 4.80 14.73
N LEU A 327 11.16 3.83 13.94
CA LEU A 327 9.97 3.03 14.25
C LEU A 327 10.40 1.59 14.51
N LYS A 328 9.91 0.96 15.58
CA LYS A 328 10.20 -0.44 15.89
C LYS A 328 9.02 -1.11 16.60
N ALA A 329 8.95 -2.43 16.51
CA ALA A 329 7.84 -3.18 17.10
C ALA A 329 7.79 -3.06 18.64
N ASP A 330 8.94 -3.02 19.31
CA ASP A 330 9.04 -2.98 20.79
C ASP A 330 8.34 -1.78 21.44
N ASN A 331 8.15 -0.69 20.70
CA ASN A 331 7.45 0.50 21.17
C ASN A 331 6.18 0.77 20.36
N ASP A 332 5.60 -0.29 19.79
CA ASP A 332 4.36 -0.23 19.03
C ASP A 332 4.47 0.74 17.84
N TYR A 333 5.65 0.85 17.23
CA TYR A 333 5.94 1.78 16.13
C TYR A 333 5.63 3.27 16.42
N GLU A 334 5.61 3.67 17.69
CA GLU A 334 5.59 5.11 18.03
C GLU A 334 6.93 5.74 17.61
N ALA A 335 6.91 6.96 17.07
CA ALA A 335 8.12 7.55 16.53
C ALA A 335 9.11 7.97 17.63
N ILE A 336 10.32 7.40 17.61
CA ILE A 336 11.40 7.75 18.54
C ILE A 336 12.36 8.70 17.84
N ILE A 337 12.60 9.87 18.44
CA ILE A 337 13.66 10.78 17.99
C ILE A 337 15.01 10.22 18.44
N ILE A 338 15.93 10.05 17.50
CA ILE A 338 17.28 9.53 17.79
C ILE A 338 18.35 10.57 17.43
N GLN A 339 19.39 10.65 18.25
CA GLN A 339 20.54 11.53 18.03
C GLN A 339 21.76 10.78 17.49
N ASP A 340 21.83 9.47 17.75
CA ASP A 340 22.79 8.55 17.18
C ASP A 340 22.27 7.10 17.21
N LEU A 341 22.92 6.23 16.44
CA LEU A 341 22.79 4.79 16.51
C LEU A 341 24.05 4.22 17.13
N ASP A 342 23.94 3.40 18.18
CA ASP A 342 25.05 2.68 18.78
C ASP A 342 25.71 1.75 17.74
N LEU A 343 26.88 2.14 17.21
CA LEU A 343 27.55 1.40 16.16
C LEU A 343 28.34 0.21 16.72
N SER A 344 28.50 0.07 18.04
CA SER A 344 29.06 -1.17 18.62
C SER A 344 28.17 -2.37 18.27
N LYS A 345 26.89 -2.13 18.00
CA LYS A 345 25.97 -3.10 17.44
C LYS A 345 26.24 -3.29 15.95
N LYS A 346 26.71 -4.49 15.60
CA LYS A 346 27.08 -4.91 14.23
C LYS A 346 26.02 -4.62 13.15
N TYR A 347 24.73 -4.74 13.47
CA TYR A 347 23.63 -4.47 12.54
C TYR A 347 23.41 -2.97 12.30
N ASN A 348 23.55 -2.13 13.32
CA ASN A 348 23.51 -0.66 13.18
C ASN A 348 24.66 -0.19 12.30
N ASN A 349 25.87 -0.65 12.62
CA ASN A 349 27.06 -0.31 11.86
C ASN A 349 26.96 -0.76 10.40
N PHE A 350 26.39 -1.95 10.14
CA PHE A 350 26.10 -2.40 8.79
C PHE A 350 25.17 -1.44 8.05
N SER A 351 24.00 -1.14 8.62
CA SER A 351 22.99 -0.29 7.96
C SER A 351 23.53 1.12 7.69
N VAL A 352 24.20 1.71 8.67
CA VAL A 352 24.83 3.02 8.56
C VAL A 352 25.96 3.03 7.53
N SER A 353 26.82 1.99 7.51
CA SER A 353 27.91 1.86 6.54
C SER A 353 27.45 1.55 5.11
N LYS A 354 26.27 0.95 4.96
CA LYS A 354 25.67 0.58 3.67
C LYS A 354 24.54 1.49 3.23
N PHE A 355 24.19 2.49 4.03
CA PHE A 355 23.10 3.43 3.79
C PHE A 355 21.74 2.74 3.60
N TYR A 356 21.45 1.74 4.43
CA TYR A 356 20.12 1.13 4.44
C TYR A 356 19.19 2.05 5.24
N PRO A 357 17.97 2.33 4.77
CA PRO A 357 16.99 3.13 5.52
C PRO A 357 16.30 2.31 6.63
N PHE A 358 16.81 1.12 6.94
CA PHE A 358 16.32 0.24 7.98
C PHE A 358 17.48 -0.53 8.62
N ILE A 359 17.27 -0.97 9.85
CA ILE A 359 18.11 -1.94 10.55
C ILE A 359 17.38 -3.27 10.48
N PHE A 360 18.08 -4.33 10.07
CA PHE A 360 17.57 -5.69 10.17
C PHE A 360 18.30 -6.41 11.30
N ILE A 361 17.53 -6.99 12.22
CA ILE A 361 18.01 -7.74 13.36
C ILE A 361 17.59 -9.21 13.17
N PRO A 362 18.49 -10.10 12.71
CA PRO A 362 18.18 -11.51 12.51
C PRO A 362 17.78 -12.18 13.82
N LYS A 363 16.78 -13.07 13.77
CA LYS A 363 16.38 -13.90 14.91
C LYS A 363 17.44 -14.95 15.25
N ASP A 364 18.19 -15.40 14.25
CA ASP A 364 19.29 -16.34 14.39
C ASP A 364 20.62 -15.60 14.62
N GLU A 365 21.23 -15.82 15.79
CA GLU A 365 22.50 -15.18 16.16
C GLU A 365 23.70 -15.65 15.34
N MET A 366 23.73 -16.92 14.90
CA MET A 366 24.78 -17.44 14.02
C MET A 366 24.69 -16.80 12.63
N LEU A 367 23.47 -16.64 12.12
CA LEU A 367 23.22 -15.90 10.90
C LEU A 367 23.63 -14.43 11.06
N SER A 368 23.29 -13.82 12.19
CA SER A 368 23.65 -12.44 12.53
C SER A 368 25.17 -12.22 12.51
N ARG A 369 25.94 -13.13 13.11
CA ARG A 369 27.41 -13.11 13.05
C ARG A 369 27.92 -13.23 11.62
N THR A 370 27.40 -14.18 10.84
CA THR A 370 27.83 -14.38 9.45
C THR A 370 27.52 -13.16 8.57
N LEU A 371 26.30 -12.64 8.68
CA LEU A 371 25.80 -11.52 7.88
C LEU A 371 26.56 -10.22 8.16
N TYR A 372 26.96 -10.01 9.42
CA TYR A 372 27.54 -8.75 9.90
C TYR A 372 28.99 -8.83 10.39
N HIS A 373 29.70 -9.95 10.23
CA HIS A 373 31.07 -10.12 10.75
C HIS A 373 32.04 -8.98 10.38
N LYS A 374 31.89 -8.35 9.20
CA LYS A 374 32.75 -7.21 8.76
C LYS A 374 32.42 -5.87 9.43
N TYR A 375 31.41 -5.85 10.28
CA TYR A 375 30.86 -4.68 10.95
C TYR A 375 30.84 -4.86 12.48
N ASP A 376 31.34 -5.99 12.96
CA ASP A 376 31.53 -6.30 14.37
C ASP A 376 32.93 -5.87 14.79
N TYR A 377 33.07 -4.60 15.17
CA TYR A 377 34.38 -3.99 15.46
C TYR A 377 34.81 -4.11 16.93
N GLY A 378 33.98 -4.71 17.80
CA GLY A 378 34.24 -4.82 19.23
C GLY A 378 34.27 -3.46 19.93
N ASN A 379 35.39 -2.74 19.84
CA ASN A 379 35.55 -1.39 20.37
C ASN A 379 35.54 -0.35 19.25
N ILE A 380 34.57 0.56 19.29
CA ILE A 380 34.44 1.67 18.37
C ILE A 380 34.82 2.97 19.09
N SER A 381 35.65 3.80 18.46
CA SER A 381 36.04 5.09 19.04
C SER A 381 34.87 6.07 19.05
N GLN A 382 34.86 7.01 20.00
CA GLN A 382 33.81 8.03 20.10
C GLN A 382 33.80 8.92 18.84
N GLU A 383 34.95 9.21 18.25
CA GLU A 383 35.08 9.96 17.01
C GLU A 383 34.42 9.21 15.85
N TYR A 384 34.70 7.90 15.70
CA TYR A 384 34.05 7.10 14.67
C TYR A 384 32.52 7.06 14.86
N GLN A 385 32.06 6.82 16.08
CA GLN A 385 30.64 6.80 16.45
C GLN A 385 29.95 8.10 16.01
N LYS A 386 30.54 9.24 16.38
CA LYS A 386 30.01 10.57 16.07
C LYS A 386 30.02 10.85 14.57
N ASP A 387 31.18 10.76 13.93
CA ASP A 387 31.37 11.16 12.54
C ASP A 387 30.50 10.32 11.60
N ARG A 388 30.39 9.01 11.90
CA ARG A 388 29.63 8.09 11.08
C ARG A 388 28.12 8.30 11.21
N ASN A 389 27.62 8.61 12.40
CA ASN A 389 26.22 8.95 12.62
C ASN A 389 25.86 10.30 11.98
N GLU A 390 26.66 11.36 12.22
CA GLU A 390 26.48 12.68 11.58
C GLU A 390 26.39 12.50 10.06
N PHE A 391 27.31 11.71 9.51
CA PHE A 391 27.34 11.44 8.08
C PHE A 391 26.06 10.76 7.56
N TYR A 392 25.66 9.64 8.17
CA TYR A 392 24.49 8.88 7.73
C TYR A 392 23.20 9.66 7.91
N PHE A 393 23.06 10.44 8.99
CA PHE A 393 21.88 11.27 9.23
C PHE A 393 21.79 12.45 8.27
N ASN A 394 22.90 13.10 7.93
CA ASN A 394 22.91 14.12 6.88
C ASN A 394 22.49 13.51 5.53
N VAL A 395 22.99 12.32 5.20
CA VAL A 395 22.60 11.61 3.98
C VAL A 395 21.11 11.24 3.99
N LEU A 396 20.55 10.79 5.12
CA LEU A 396 19.10 10.56 5.26
C LEU A 396 18.28 11.84 5.17
N ALA A 397 18.79 12.97 5.68
CA ALA A 397 18.18 14.28 5.54
C ALA A 397 18.27 14.84 4.10
N GLY A 398 19.08 14.18 3.27
CA GLY A 398 19.34 14.55 1.89
C GLY A 398 20.39 15.63 1.72
N GLU A 399 21.16 15.92 2.77
CA GLU A 399 22.28 16.85 2.78
C GLU A 399 23.55 16.18 2.25
N LYS A 400 24.29 16.92 1.41
CA LYS A 400 25.63 16.48 0.98
C LYS A 400 26.61 16.71 2.13
N SER A 401 27.35 15.66 2.49
CA SER A 401 28.45 15.80 3.46
C SER A 401 29.78 15.58 2.75
N ASP A 402 30.61 16.61 2.74
CA ASP A 402 31.99 16.57 2.24
C ASP A 402 33.00 16.16 3.32
N LYS A 403 32.54 16.07 4.58
CA LYS A 403 33.41 15.87 5.75
C LYS A 403 33.92 14.44 5.89
N TYR A 404 33.23 13.45 5.32
CA TYR A 404 33.55 12.04 5.56
C TYR A 404 33.78 11.26 4.27
N TRP A 405 34.95 10.62 4.17
CA TRP A 405 35.27 9.71 3.08
C TRP A 405 34.85 8.29 3.45
N SER A 406 33.88 7.73 2.73
CA SER A 406 33.67 6.27 2.72
C SER A 406 33.68 5.76 1.29
N SER A 407 34.28 4.60 1.03
CA SER A 407 34.31 4.04 -0.33
C SER A 407 32.91 3.82 -0.90
N SER A 408 31.94 3.50 -0.03
CA SER A 408 30.54 3.31 -0.40
C SER A 408 29.89 4.64 -0.81
N TYR A 409 30.03 5.69 0.00
CA TYR A 409 29.51 7.02 -0.36
C TYR A 409 30.26 7.62 -1.54
N HIS A 410 31.57 7.44 -1.63
CA HIS A 410 32.36 7.96 -2.76
C HIS A 410 31.99 7.25 -4.07
N LYS A 411 31.69 5.95 -4.04
CA LYS A 411 31.11 5.25 -5.19
C LYS A 411 29.74 5.83 -5.58
N MET A 412 28.88 6.12 -4.60
CA MET A 412 27.56 6.70 -4.83
C MET A 412 27.63 8.14 -5.38
N THR A 413 28.50 8.99 -4.84
CA THR A 413 28.59 10.43 -5.19
C THR A 413 29.60 10.76 -6.29
N LYS A 414 30.29 9.77 -6.88
CA LYS A 414 31.29 9.99 -7.94
C LYS A 414 30.72 10.69 -9.18
N SER A 415 29.42 10.52 -9.45
CA SER A 415 28.66 11.19 -10.52
C SER A 415 28.61 12.71 -10.34
N LEU A 416 28.41 13.19 -9.11
CA LEU A 416 28.24 14.62 -8.81
C LEU A 416 29.50 15.47 -9.09
N ARG A 417 30.70 14.88 -9.03
CA ARG A 417 31.95 15.62 -9.27
C ARG A 417 32.17 16.00 -10.74
N LYS A 418 31.44 15.41 -11.69
CA LYS A 418 31.57 15.76 -13.11
C LYS A 418 30.70 16.97 -13.52
N VAL A 419 29.77 17.41 -12.68
CA VAL A 419 28.81 18.48 -13.02
C VAL A 419 29.34 19.89 -12.65
N TYR A 420 30.38 20.00 -11.82
CA TYR A 420 30.91 21.29 -11.34
C TYR A 420 32.40 21.54 -11.65
N VAL A 421 32.90 20.94 -12.73
CA VAL A 421 34.16 21.39 -13.35
C VAL A 421 33.87 21.77 -14.80
N SER A 422 33.20 22.90 -14.97
CA SER A 422 33.25 23.72 -16.18
C SER A 422 33.14 25.19 -15.77
#